data_AF-A0A8J6T311-F1
#
_entry.id   AF-A0A8J6T311-F1
#
_cell.length_a   1.000
_cell.length_b   1.000
_cell.length_c   1.000
_cell.angle_alpha   90.00
_cell.angle_beta   90.00
_cell.angle_gamma   90.00
#
_symmetry.space_group_name_H-M   'P 1'
#
loop_
_entity.id
_entity.type
_entity.pdbx_description
1 polymer ?
#
loop_
_entity_poly.entity_id
_entity_poly.type
_entity_poly.pdbx_seq_one_letter_code
_entity_poly.pdbx_strand_id
1 'polypeptide(L)'
;MLKNISFVVLLSSMFAASCGRSPAKSDTETIAKSASAAAKASGIGPADDSTADVSTADTSASVASTATSFALPVTCRAMSIPASCGSDVGSLQKPIEVDGSCLSSLTVSLCAKKEVYFKVNVHPNSYLSFSALAKIDPARVNLTIMDPNLTMAEVDGLGTAKDSRTDSWALNYEMISWVNNTSASMTKYVRVAEAKGKATIFSMLANESAWTPMAKCIPNTASTNCYQVDQFPVPNSVADGYRIAIPEFAYLRREMIDIVMDAAKKTHALFPAHQPVSLLNMSFIDGSVSYDAYVRCARMGHVHGYDIDISYFQKDRKNDGKAVCEIDPMTDQCIPGTVNGLDRQATAFFITQVSQWPKIRFTLSDVEIIKEIVIGGDELFQAGKITKQQHDLLSMKAKLKDLVAIHYAHMHVQPVYDNGIADGSTFSPETDYLRQGIVKLQKPGEARQDNCSVVLKNGF
;
A
#
# COMPACT_ATOMS: atom_id res chain seq x y z
N MET A 1 56.04 34.09 14.67
CA MET A 1 56.58 33.11 13.71
C MET A 1 55.38 32.55 12.94
N LEU A 2 55.11 33.10 11.75
CA LEU A 2 55.14 32.40 10.43
C LEU A 2 53.96 31.42 10.24
N LYS A 3 53.16 31.42 9.16
CA LYS A 3 53.04 32.23 7.94
C LYS A 3 51.76 31.75 7.22
N ASN A 4 51.20 32.62 6.39
CA ASN A 4 50.15 32.39 5.40
C ASN A 4 50.28 31.07 4.62
N ILE A 5 49.15 30.43 4.29
CA ILE A 5 49.04 29.53 3.15
C ILE A 5 47.87 29.98 2.28
N SER A 6 48.22 30.34 1.05
CA SER A 6 47.35 30.80 -0.03
C SER A 6 46.66 29.64 -0.73
N PHE A 7 45.44 29.92 -1.21
CA PHE A 7 44.73 29.14 -2.22
C PHE A 7 45.50 29.14 -3.55
N VAL A 8 45.63 27.97 -4.17
CA VAL A 8 45.96 27.83 -5.60
C VAL A 8 44.77 27.17 -6.28
N VAL A 9 44.10 27.96 -7.11
CA VAL A 9 43.12 27.53 -8.09
C VAL A 9 43.88 27.15 -9.36
N LEU A 10 43.71 25.92 -9.85
CA LEU A 10 44.11 25.52 -11.19
C LEU A 10 42.86 25.14 -11.98
N LEU A 11 42.40 26.09 -12.80
CA LEU A 11 41.53 25.84 -13.95
C LEU A 11 42.38 25.23 -15.07
N SER A 12 41.91 24.11 -15.63
CA SER A 12 42.23 23.70 -16.99
C SER A 12 40.96 23.15 -17.66
N SER A 13 40.46 23.95 -18.60
CA SER A 13 39.64 23.58 -19.77
C SER A 13 40.33 22.46 -20.59
N MET A 14 39.73 21.66 -21.50
CA MET A 14 38.69 21.93 -22.50
C MET A 14 38.30 20.61 -23.22
N PHE A 15 37.00 20.45 -23.54
CA PHE A 15 36.33 19.79 -24.69
C PHE A 15 36.92 18.57 -25.42
N ALA A 16 36.10 17.51 -25.56
CA ALA A 16 35.45 17.13 -26.84
C ALA A 16 34.52 15.91 -26.63
N ALA A 17 33.20 16.10 -26.78
CA ALA A 17 32.22 15.02 -26.90
C ALA A 17 31.83 14.89 -28.38
N SER A 18 32.01 13.71 -28.97
CA SER A 18 31.46 13.36 -30.28
C SER A 18 30.29 12.39 -30.11
N CYS A 19 29.14 12.78 -30.65
CA CYS A 19 27.95 11.96 -30.75
C CYS A 19 28.06 11.08 -32.00
N GLY A 20 28.24 9.77 -31.82
CA GLY A 20 28.11 8.77 -32.87
C GLY A 20 26.71 8.16 -32.87
N ARG A 21 25.89 8.55 -33.85
CA ARG A 21 24.61 7.93 -34.20
C ARG A 21 24.88 6.85 -35.24
N SER A 22 24.37 5.63 -35.07
CA SER A 22 24.20 4.68 -36.17
C SER A 22 22.89 3.89 -36.03
N PRO A 23 22.23 3.56 -37.16
CA PRO A 23 20.82 3.19 -37.19
C PRO A 23 20.59 1.68 -37.01
N ALA A 24 19.47 1.33 -36.39
CA ALA A 24 18.94 -0.02 -36.35
C ALA A 24 18.41 -0.44 -37.74
N LYS A 25 18.87 -1.59 -38.23
CA LYS A 25 18.28 -2.30 -39.37
C LYS A 25 17.10 -3.14 -38.87
N SER A 26 15.99 -3.02 -39.58
CA SER A 26 14.87 -3.95 -39.58
C SER A 26 15.28 -5.23 -40.28
N ASP A 27 15.06 -6.39 -39.67
CA ASP A 27 14.90 -7.63 -40.41
C ASP A 27 13.68 -8.37 -39.88
N THR A 28 12.74 -8.55 -40.81
CA THR A 28 11.52 -9.32 -40.68
C THR A 28 11.85 -10.64 -41.33
N GLU A 29 11.81 -11.78 -40.62
CA GLU A 29 11.77 -13.05 -41.33
C GLU A 29 10.93 -14.11 -40.60
N THR A 30 9.88 -14.45 -41.33
CA THR A 30 8.94 -15.54 -41.22
C THR A 30 9.63 -16.90 -41.18
N ILE A 31 9.30 -17.76 -40.21
CA ILE A 31 9.41 -19.21 -40.39
C ILE A 31 8.09 -19.83 -39.95
N ALA A 32 7.39 -20.42 -40.93
CA ALA A 32 6.23 -21.26 -40.75
C ALA A 32 6.55 -22.68 -41.25
N LYS A 33 5.82 -23.65 -40.66
CA LYS A 33 5.71 -25.09 -41.00
C LYS A 33 6.81 -25.99 -40.38
N SER A 34 6.54 -27.17 -39.82
CA SER A 34 5.39 -28.09 -39.97
C SER A 34 5.35 -29.15 -38.85
N ALA A 35 4.15 -29.68 -38.58
CA ALA A 35 3.79 -31.11 -38.38
C ALA A 35 4.40 -31.90 -37.19
N SER A 36 3.75 -32.89 -36.55
CA SER A 36 2.42 -33.51 -36.63
C SER A 36 2.31 -34.58 -35.52
N ALA A 37 1.10 -34.77 -35.01
CA ALA A 37 0.47 -36.04 -34.62
C ALA A 37 1.21 -37.10 -33.75
N ALA A 38 0.59 -37.42 -32.60
CA ALA A 38 0.39 -38.80 -32.17
C ALA A 38 -0.82 -38.89 -31.23
N ALA A 39 -1.94 -39.37 -31.77
CA ALA A 39 -3.05 -39.92 -31.00
C ALA A 39 -3.04 -41.45 -31.20
N LYS A 40 -3.16 -42.22 -30.12
CA LYS A 40 -3.58 -43.63 -30.19
C LYS A 40 -4.38 -44.00 -28.94
N ALA A 41 -5.52 -44.61 -29.22
CA ALA A 41 -6.53 -45.09 -28.29
C ALA A 41 -6.45 -46.61 -28.12
N SER A 42 -6.92 -47.11 -26.96
CA SER A 42 -7.51 -48.44 -26.69
C SER A 42 -7.59 -48.58 -25.16
N GLY A 43 -8.68 -48.92 -24.45
CA GLY A 43 -9.96 -49.52 -24.80
C GLY A 43 -10.18 -50.82 -24.01
N ILE A 44 -11.27 -50.86 -23.19
CA ILE A 44 -12.01 -52.04 -22.64
C ILE A 44 -11.32 -52.76 -21.43
N GLY A 45 -11.86 -52.97 -20.21
CA GLY A 45 -13.21 -53.22 -19.61
C GLY A 45 -13.19 -54.61 -18.89
N PRO A 46 -14.13 -55.09 -18.03
CA PRO A 46 -15.17 -54.47 -17.17
C PRO A 46 -15.32 -55.15 -15.75
N ALA A 47 -16.50 -54.94 -15.10
CA ALA A 47 -17.14 -55.63 -13.95
C ALA A 47 -17.12 -54.85 -12.61
N ASP A 48 -18.25 -54.28 -12.17
CA ASP A 48 -19.29 -54.84 -11.25
C ASP A 48 -19.01 -54.33 -9.83
N ASP A 49 -19.93 -53.99 -8.92
CA ASP A 49 -21.38 -53.97 -8.80
C ASP A 49 -21.66 -53.13 -7.52
N SER A 50 -22.90 -52.67 -7.34
CA SER A 50 -23.56 -52.24 -6.09
C SER A 50 -24.30 -50.91 -6.19
N THR A 51 -25.61 -51.11 -6.20
CA THR A 51 -26.73 -50.20 -6.13
C THR A 51 -26.84 -49.57 -4.75
N ALA A 52 -27.10 -48.26 -4.71
CA ALA A 52 -27.73 -47.60 -3.58
C ALA A 52 -28.65 -46.49 -4.12
N ASP A 53 -29.94 -46.81 -4.11
CA ASP A 53 -31.06 -45.90 -4.26
C ASP A 53 -30.95 -44.74 -3.25
N VAL A 54 -30.90 -43.51 -3.75
CA VAL A 54 -31.34 -42.33 -2.99
C VAL A 54 -32.23 -41.50 -3.91
N SER A 55 -33.51 -41.55 -3.59
CA SER A 55 -34.60 -40.81 -4.20
C SER A 55 -34.32 -39.31 -4.27
N THR A 56 -34.29 -38.78 -5.48
CA THR A 56 -34.37 -37.35 -5.80
C THR A 56 -35.79 -36.84 -5.51
N ALA A 57 -35.96 -36.12 -4.40
CA ALA A 57 -37.11 -35.25 -4.19
C ALA A 57 -36.74 -33.83 -4.62
N ASP A 58 -37.06 -33.51 -5.87
CA ASP A 58 -37.12 -32.14 -6.37
C ASP A 58 -38.18 -31.36 -5.57
N THR A 59 -37.72 -30.49 -4.68
CA THR A 59 -38.54 -29.40 -4.14
C THR A 59 -37.91 -28.09 -4.58
N SER A 60 -38.33 -27.63 -5.75
CA SER A 60 -38.12 -26.29 -6.26
C SER A 60 -38.87 -25.27 -5.39
N ALA A 61 -38.33 -24.99 -4.21
CA ALA A 61 -38.71 -23.81 -3.45
C ALA A 61 -38.08 -22.60 -4.13
N SER A 62 -38.91 -21.88 -4.88
CA SER A 62 -38.58 -20.55 -5.39
C SER A 62 -38.28 -19.63 -4.21
N VAL A 63 -36.98 -19.38 -3.98
CA VAL A 63 -36.56 -18.32 -3.06
C VAL A 63 -36.93 -17.02 -3.74
N ALA A 64 -38.08 -16.48 -3.37
CA ALA A 64 -38.45 -15.11 -3.68
C ALA A 64 -37.36 -14.20 -3.09
N SER A 65 -36.46 -13.74 -3.95
CA SER A 65 -35.51 -12.69 -3.62
C SER A 65 -36.31 -11.44 -3.31
N THR A 66 -36.59 -11.22 -2.02
CA THR A 66 -36.97 -9.90 -1.53
C THR A 66 -35.73 -9.03 -1.66
N ALA A 67 -35.57 -8.45 -2.86
CA ALA A 67 -34.72 -7.30 -3.06
C ALA A 67 -35.27 -6.21 -2.11
N THR A 68 -34.69 -6.14 -0.92
CA THR A 68 -34.83 -4.99 -0.05
C THR A 68 -34.15 -3.86 -0.82
N SER A 69 -34.97 -3.05 -1.49
CA SER A 69 -34.53 -1.81 -2.10
C SER A 69 -33.92 -0.96 -0.98
N PHE A 70 -32.59 -0.92 -0.90
CA PHE A 70 -31.91 0.10 -0.13
C PHE A 70 -32.36 1.43 -0.71
N ALA A 71 -33.15 2.16 0.08
CA ALA A 71 -33.56 3.51 -0.28
C ALA A 71 -32.30 4.37 -0.41
N LEU A 72 -32.01 4.83 -1.62
CA LEU A 72 -31.25 6.04 -1.86
C LEU A 72 -32.04 6.84 -2.93
N PRO A 73 -32.13 8.18 -2.80
CA PRO A 73 -31.06 9.01 -2.26
C PRO A 73 -31.52 9.94 -1.12
N VAL A 74 -30.63 10.11 -0.13
CA VAL A 74 -30.52 11.41 0.55
C VAL A 74 -30.37 12.44 -0.57
N THR A 75 -31.29 13.39 -0.67
CA THR A 75 -31.22 14.44 -1.69
C THR A 75 -29.99 15.28 -1.39
N CYS A 76 -28.90 15.03 -2.11
CA CYS A 76 -27.67 15.79 -1.99
C CYS A 76 -27.99 17.24 -2.35
N ARG A 77 -28.08 18.10 -1.34
CA ARG A 77 -28.22 19.54 -1.58
C ARG A 77 -26.86 20.00 -2.10
N ALA A 78 -26.77 20.22 -3.41
CA ALA A 78 -25.59 20.84 -4.01
C ALA A 78 -25.29 22.12 -3.24
N MET A 79 -24.23 22.10 -2.45
CA MET A 79 -23.84 23.23 -1.63
C MET A 79 -23.09 24.18 -2.55
N SER A 80 -23.79 25.14 -3.14
CA SER A 80 -23.15 26.23 -3.87
C SER A 80 -22.61 27.23 -2.84
N ILE A 81 -21.36 27.02 -2.43
CA ILE A 81 -20.65 28.06 -1.69
C ILE A 81 -20.31 29.14 -2.72
N PRO A 82 -20.77 30.39 -2.55
CA PRO A 82 -20.46 31.44 -3.51
C PRO A 82 -18.94 31.54 -3.66
N ALA A 83 -18.47 31.45 -4.90
CA ALA A 83 -17.06 31.53 -5.28
C ALA A 83 -16.41 32.90 -4.96
N SER A 84 -17.13 33.79 -4.28
CA SER A 84 -16.63 35.10 -3.88
C SER A 84 -15.93 34.99 -2.53
N CYS A 85 -14.73 35.55 -2.48
CA CYS A 85 -13.82 35.60 -1.33
C CYS A 85 -14.39 36.44 -0.17
N GLY A 86 -15.55 36.08 0.39
CA GLY A 86 -16.10 36.70 1.59
C GLY A 86 -15.17 36.46 2.79
N SER A 87 -15.05 37.44 3.68
CA SER A 87 -13.98 37.52 4.68
C SER A 87 -13.90 36.36 5.67
N ASP A 88 -14.96 35.57 5.85
CA ASP A 88 -15.09 34.67 7.00
C ASP A 88 -15.34 33.19 6.67
N VAL A 89 -15.79 32.86 5.45
CA VAL A 89 -16.12 31.48 5.07
C VAL A 89 -14.84 30.64 4.97
N GLY A 90 -14.90 29.42 5.49
CA GLY A 90 -13.79 28.48 5.41
C GLY A 90 -12.63 28.77 6.36
N SER A 91 -12.86 29.64 7.36
CA SER A 91 -11.95 29.79 8.50
C SER A 91 -12.16 28.65 9.49
N LEU A 92 -11.20 28.42 10.38
CA LEU A 92 -11.34 27.43 11.45
C LEU A 92 -12.57 27.70 12.34
N GLN A 93 -12.94 28.97 12.56
CA GLN A 93 -14.11 29.35 13.35
C GLN A 93 -15.44 29.15 12.61
N LYS A 94 -15.41 29.04 11.27
CA LYS A 94 -16.58 28.80 10.41
C LYS A 94 -16.19 27.86 9.26
N PRO A 95 -15.91 26.58 9.58
CA PRO A 95 -15.49 25.61 8.57
C PRO A 95 -16.64 25.32 7.61
N ILE A 96 -16.30 24.89 6.41
CA ILE A 96 -17.28 24.41 5.44
C ILE A 96 -17.79 23.06 5.92
N GLU A 97 -19.08 22.95 6.23
CA GLU A 97 -19.67 21.68 6.63
C GLU A 97 -19.90 20.80 5.40
N VAL A 98 -19.38 19.58 5.45
CA VAL A 98 -19.54 18.55 4.43
C VAL A 98 -20.18 17.34 5.08
N ASP A 99 -21.27 16.89 4.46
CA ASP A 99 -21.84 15.59 4.75
C ASP A 99 -21.27 14.57 3.75
N GLY A 100 -20.63 13.52 4.25
CA GLY A 100 -19.90 12.53 3.46
C GLY A 100 -20.72 11.87 2.35
N SER A 101 -22.03 11.75 2.58
CA SER A 101 -22.97 11.15 1.63
C SER A 101 -23.33 12.06 0.44
N CYS A 102 -22.98 13.35 0.50
CA CYS A 102 -23.64 14.39 -0.30
C CYS A 102 -22.73 15.28 -1.16
N LEU A 103 -21.42 15.00 -1.26
CA LEU A 103 -20.50 15.86 -2.01
C LEU A 103 -20.01 15.23 -3.32
N SER A 104 -20.79 15.39 -4.39
CA SER A 104 -20.39 14.93 -5.73
C SER A 104 -19.36 15.85 -6.41
N SER A 105 -19.36 17.15 -6.11
CA SER A 105 -18.31 18.11 -6.49
C SER A 105 -18.58 19.49 -5.87
N LEU A 106 -17.62 20.03 -5.13
CA LEU A 106 -17.63 21.42 -4.64
C LEU A 106 -16.37 22.14 -5.13
N THR A 107 -16.52 23.13 -6.01
CA THR A 107 -15.39 23.97 -6.42
C THR A 107 -15.08 25.03 -5.37
N VAL A 108 -13.83 25.09 -4.93
CA VAL A 108 -13.32 26.02 -3.92
C VAL A 108 -12.15 26.81 -4.50
N SER A 109 -12.09 28.10 -4.16
CA SER A 109 -10.95 28.98 -4.48
C SER A 109 -10.34 29.44 -3.16
N LEU A 110 -9.01 29.26 -2.99
CA LEU A 110 -8.32 29.73 -1.78
C LEU A 110 -8.28 31.27 -1.69
N CYS A 111 -8.41 31.99 -2.82
CA CYS A 111 -8.35 33.45 -2.86
C CYS A 111 -7.09 34.02 -2.15
N ALA A 112 -7.22 35.12 -1.41
CA ALA A 112 -6.14 35.72 -0.61
C ALA A 112 -5.83 34.92 0.68
N LYS A 113 -6.69 33.97 1.07
CA LYS A 113 -6.42 33.06 2.19
C LYS A 113 -5.55 31.93 1.65
N LYS A 114 -4.53 31.53 2.41
CA LYS A 114 -3.64 30.42 1.99
C LYS A 114 -4.20 29.04 2.34
N GLU A 115 -5.37 28.99 2.95
CA GLU A 115 -5.97 27.76 3.47
C GLU A 115 -7.50 27.88 3.65
N VAL A 116 -8.15 26.72 3.65
CA VAL A 116 -9.58 26.55 3.96
C VAL A 116 -9.77 25.35 4.89
N TYR A 117 -10.79 25.43 5.73
CA TYR A 117 -11.15 24.37 6.67
C TYR A 117 -12.51 23.75 6.34
N PHE A 118 -12.58 22.44 6.44
CA PHE A 118 -13.81 21.64 6.31
C PHE A 118 -14.12 20.93 7.61
N LYS A 119 -15.41 20.83 7.94
CA LYS A 119 -15.94 19.97 8.99
C LYS A 119 -16.70 18.85 8.29
N VAL A 120 -16.16 17.65 8.33
CA VAL A 120 -16.63 16.49 7.59
C VAL A 120 -17.33 15.52 8.55
N ASN A 121 -18.57 15.15 8.26
CA ASN A 121 -19.28 14.13 9.01
C ASN A 121 -19.12 12.77 8.31
N VAL A 122 -18.61 11.78 9.04
CA VAL A 122 -18.44 10.38 8.61
C VAL A 122 -19.54 9.55 9.26
N HIS A 123 -20.41 8.92 8.47
CA HIS A 123 -21.55 8.19 8.99
C HIS A 123 -21.17 6.91 9.74
N PRO A 124 -22.05 6.38 10.60
CA PRO A 124 -21.87 5.06 11.20
C PRO A 124 -21.67 3.96 10.16
N ASN A 125 -20.80 3.00 10.44
CA ASN A 125 -20.51 1.84 9.59
C ASN A 125 -20.16 2.21 8.13
N SER A 126 -19.38 3.26 7.94
CA SER A 126 -18.99 3.75 6.62
C SER A 126 -17.48 3.90 6.45
N TYR A 127 -17.06 3.89 5.19
CA TYR A 127 -15.78 4.39 4.74
C TYR A 127 -16.03 5.66 3.93
N LEU A 128 -15.30 6.72 4.28
CA LEU A 128 -15.35 7.99 3.58
C LEU A 128 -13.98 8.31 3.02
N SER A 129 -13.92 8.57 1.72
CA SER A 129 -12.79 9.20 1.04
C SER A 129 -13.10 10.67 0.78
N PHE A 130 -12.18 11.55 1.10
CA PHE A 130 -12.30 12.99 0.91
C PHE A 130 -11.09 13.52 0.14
N SER A 131 -11.33 14.10 -1.03
CA SER A 131 -10.29 14.46 -1.98
C SER A 131 -10.38 15.93 -2.40
N ALA A 132 -9.23 16.56 -2.60
CA ALA A 132 -9.09 17.88 -3.21
C ALA A 132 -8.37 17.75 -4.54
N LEU A 133 -9.05 18.02 -5.66
CA LEU A 133 -8.47 17.95 -7.01
C LEU A 133 -8.16 19.35 -7.51
N ALA A 134 -6.88 19.69 -7.62
CA ALA A 134 -6.45 20.95 -8.22
C ALA A 134 -6.93 21.03 -9.66
N LYS A 135 -7.64 22.11 -10.01
CA LYS A 135 -8.06 22.34 -11.39
C LYS A 135 -6.83 22.76 -12.20
N ILE A 136 -6.39 21.88 -13.09
CA ILE A 136 -5.31 22.19 -14.02
C ILE A 136 -5.85 23.24 -15.00
N ASP A 137 -5.17 24.39 -15.09
CA ASP A 137 -5.39 25.34 -16.16
C ASP A 137 -4.91 24.68 -17.48
N PRO A 138 -5.82 24.34 -18.41
CA PRO A 138 -5.44 23.65 -19.65
C PRO A 138 -4.46 24.47 -20.50
N ALA A 139 -4.35 25.79 -20.29
CA ALA A 139 -3.37 26.63 -20.97
C ALA A 139 -1.93 26.48 -20.44
N ARG A 140 -1.70 25.76 -19.33
CA ARG A 140 -0.39 25.64 -18.65
C ARG A 140 0.19 24.22 -18.65
N VAL A 141 -0.37 23.32 -19.46
CA VAL A 141 -0.01 21.89 -19.51
C VAL A 141 1.30 21.68 -20.28
N ASN A 142 2.43 22.03 -19.66
CA ASN A 142 3.74 21.46 -20.02
C ASN A 142 4.03 20.33 -19.01
N LEU A 143 3.80 19.09 -19.47
CA LEU A 143 3.50 17.88 -18.69
C LEU A 143 4.62 17.28 -17.81
N THR A 144 5.71 17.98 -17.51
CA THR A 144 6.89 17.24 -17.02
C THR A 144 6.89 16.95 -15.51
N ILE A 145 6.37 17.82 -14.64
CA ILE A 145 6.19 17.53 -13.20
C ILE A 145 5.06 18.43 -12.71
N MET A 146 3.89 17.86 -12.42
CA MET A 146 2.80 18.63 -11.82
C MET A 146 2.98 18.64 -10.31
N ASP A 147 3.74 19.63 -9.84
CA ASP A 147 3.88 19.97 -8.43
C ASP A 147 2.49 20.34 -7.87
N PRO A 148 1.90 19.51 -6.99
CA PRO A 148 0.60 19.82 -6.41
C PRO A 148 0.74 21.09 -5.58
N ASN A 149 0.00 22.12 -5.95
CA ASN A 149 -0.01 23.37 -5.21
C ASN A 149 -0.88 23.29 -3.94
N LEU A 150 -1.28 22.09 -3.51
CA LEU A 150 -2.15 21.84 -2.37
C LEU A 150 -1.47 20.89 -1.38
N THR A 151 -1.78 21.10 -0.11
CA THR A 151 -1.53 20.18 0.99
C THR A 151 -2.85 19.93 1.69
N MET A 152 -3.08 18.69 2.11
CA MET A 152 -4.23 18.34 2.92
C MET A 152 -3.82 17.62 4.20
N ALA A 153 -4.50 17.95 5.30
CA ALA A 153 -4.25 17.32 6.59
C ALA A 153 -5.54 17.28 7.43
N GLU A 154 -5.72 16.20 8.21
CA GLU A 154 -6.62 16.25 9.36
C GLU A 154 -6.03 17.23 10.38
N VAL A 155 -6.88 18.11 10.89
CA VAL A 155 -6.54 19.02 11.99
C VAL A 155 -7.39 18.66 13.20
N ASP A 156 -6.92 19.02 14.39
CA ASP A 156 -7.81 19.13 15.53
C ASP A 156 -8.78 20.32 15.36
N GLY A 157 -9.80 20.42 16.21
CA GLY A 157 -10.74 21.55 16.19
C GLY A 157 -10.08 22.92 16.50
N LEU A 158 -8.78 22.94 16.78
CA LEU A 158 -7.97 24.14 17.02
C LEU A 158 -7.05 24.47 15.82
N GLY A 159 -7.12 23.69 14.74
CA GLY A 159 -6.36 23.92 13.51
C GLY A 159 -4.92 23.40 13.55
N THR A 160 -4.53 22.68 14.61
CA THR A 160 -3.23 22.01 14.68
C THR A 160 -3.27 20.79 13.78
N ALA A 161 -2.37 20.73 12.79
CA ALA A 161 -2.23 19.54 11.96
C ALA A 161 -1.90 18.33 12.82
N LYS A 162 -2.70 17.26 12.66
CA LYS A 162 -2.31 15.94 13.13
C LYS A 162 -1.21 15.41 12.20
N ASP A 163 -0.48 14.42 12.65
CA ASP A 163 0.56 13.71 11.87
C ASP A 163 -0.05 12.81 10.78
N SER A 164 -1.00 13.36 10.03
CA SER A 164 -1.84 12.70 9.02
C SER A 164 -1.74 13.44 7.69
N ARG A 165 -0.58 14.01 7.39
CA ARG A 165 -0.35 14.72 6.12
C ARG A 165 -0.35 13.71 4.98
N THR A 166 -0.95 14.11 3.87
CA THR A 166 -1.08 13.29 2.67
C THR A 166 -0.29 13.85 1.50
N ASP A 167 0.78 14.62 1.78
CA ASP A 167 1.55 15.41 0.81
C ASP A 167 1.94 14.56 -0.42
N SER A 168 1.12 14.54 -1.48
CA SER A 168 1.33 13.63 -2.60
C SER A 168 2.08 14.34 -3.71
N TRP A 169 3.39 14.16 -3.82
CA TRP A 169 4.24 14.93 -4.75
C TRP A 169 3.99 14.65 -6.24
N ALA A 170 3.22 13.61 -6.57
CA ALA A 170 3.09 13.09 -7.94
C ALA A 170 1.74 13.37 -8.61
N LEU A 171 0.72 13.84 -7.88
CA LEU A 171 -0.67 13.85 -8.39
C LEU A 171 -1.32 15.23 -8.18
N ASN A 172 -2.17 15.65 -9.12
CA ASN A 172 -2.94 16.91 -9.00
C ASN A 172 -4.07 16.84 -7.97
N TYR A 173 -4.00 15.91 -7.03
CA TYR A 173 -5.01 15.76 -6.01
C TYR A 173 -4.38 15.34 -4.68
N GLU A 174 -5.02 15.78 -3.61
CA GLU A 174 -4.75 15.33 -2.24
C GLU A 174 -5.95 14.47 -1.79
N MET A 175 -5.71 13.42 -1.02
CA MET A 175 -6.80 12.57 -0.51
C MET A 175 -6.54 12.09 0.90
N ILE A 176 -7.59 12.11 1.72
CA ILE A 176 -7.62 11.55 3.07
C ILE A 176 -8.88 10.69 3.23
N SER A 177 -8.76 9.57 3.93
CA SER A 177 -9.87 8.65 4.14
C SER A 177 -10.05 8.28 5.61
N TRP A 178 -11.28 7.92 6.00
CA TRP A 178 -11.61 7.42 7.33
C TRP A 178 -12.53 6.21 7.26
N VAL A 179 -12.41 5.35 8.27
CA VAL A 179 -13.39 4.31 8.59
C VAL A 179 -14.07 4.66 9.90
N ASN A 180 -15.40 4.67 9.90
CA ASN A 180 -16.22 4.74 11.09
C ASN A 180 -16.96 3.41 11.26
N ASN A 181 -16.43 2.54 12.12
CA ASN A 181 -17.04 1.25 12.45
C ASN A 181 -17.92 1.30 13.70
N THR A 182 -18.31 2.50 14.14
CA THR A 182 -19.15 2.69 15.32
C THR A 182 -20.61 2.90 14.91
N SER A 183 -21.51 2.91 15.90
CA SER A 183 -22.93 3.24 15.71
C SER A 183 -23.23 4.75 15.70
N ALA A 184 -22.24 5.59 15.99
CA ALA A 184 -22.39 7.03 16.06
C ALA A 184 -21.63 7.73 14.92
N SER A 185 -22.12 8.87 14.45
CA SER A 185 -21.40 9.67 13.48
C SER A 185 -20.10 10.22 14.08
N MET A 186 -19.10 10.37 13.24
CA MET A 186 -17.79 10.92 13.56
C MET A 186 -17.63 12.27 12.86
N THR A 187 -17.13 13.27 13.57
CA THR A 187 -16.79 14.57 12.97
C THR A 187 -15.28 14.69 12.84
N LYS A 188 -14.83 15.04 11.63
CA LYS A 188 -13.43 15.29 11.27
C LYS A 188 -13.26 16.73 10.81
N TYR A 189 -12.07 17.27 11.00
CA TYR A 189 -11.72 18.59 10.51
C TYR A 189 -10.54 18.46 9.56
N VAL A 190 -10.66 19.08 8.38
CA VAL A 190 -9.66 18.99 7.33
C VAL A 190 -9.21 20.39 6.96
N ARG A 191 -7.91 20.58 6.90
CA ARG A 191 -7.28 21.77 6.35
C ARG A 191 -6.80 21.46 4.94
N VAL A 192 -7.21 22.26 3.97
CA VAL A 192 -6.64 22.28 2.62
C VAL A 192 -5.91 23.61 2.47
N ALA A 193 -4.61 23.55 2.18
CA ALA A 193 -3.76 24.74 2.12
C ALA A 193 -2.85 24.74 0.91
N GLU A 194 -2.45 25.93 0.49
CA GLU A 194 -1.54 26.16 -0.62
C GLU A 194 -0.12 25.73 -0.26
N ALA A 195 0.51 24.91 -1.10
CA ALA A 195 1.85 24.39 -0.84
C ALA A 195 2.96 25.43 -1.13
N LYS A 196 2.76 26.34 -2.12
CA LYS A 196 3.85 27.14 -2.72
C LYS A 196 3.44 28.53 -3.26
N GLY A 197 2.44 29.19 -2.69
CA GLY A 197 2.09 30.58 -3.06
C GLY A 197 1.43 30.77 -4.44
N LYS A 198 0.89 29.71 -5.04
CA LYS A 198 0.06 29.79 -6.27
C LYS A 198 -1.43 29.62 -5.96
N ALA A 199 -2.21 30.67 -6.20
CA ALA A 199 -3.65 30.66 -6.06
C ALA A 199 -4.25 29.46 -6.80
N THR A 200 -4.87 28.55 -6.04
CA THR A 200 -5.36 27.29 -6.55
C THR A 200 -6.87 27.23 -6.41
N ILE A 201 -7.54 27.02 -7.55
CA ILE A 201 -8.92 26.57 -7.62
C ILE A 201 -8.89 25.05 -7.63
N PHE A 202 -9.70 24.42 -6.80
CA PHE A 202 -9.78 22.97 -6.71
C PHE A 202 -11.22 22.50 -6.53
N SER A 203 -11.46 21.25 -6.85
CA SER A 203 -12.74 20.58 -6.63
C SER A 203 -12.61 19.63 -5.46
N MET A 204 -13.52 19.73 -4.50
CA MET A 204 -13.66 18.77 -3.42
C MET A 204 -14.62 17.66 -3.81
N LEU A 205 -14.22 16.42 -3.54
CA LEU A 205 -15.04 15.23 -3.68
C LEU A 205 -15.13 14.54 -2.33
N ALA A 206 -16.32 14.05 -1.98
CA ALA A 206 -16.47 13.10 -0.89
C ALA A 206 -17.18 11.85 -1.43
N ASN A 207 -16.57 10.69 -1.26
CA ASN A 207 -17.13 9.42 -1.67
C ASN A 207 -17.29 8.53 -0.44
N GLU A 208 -18.54 8.30 -0.06
CA GLU A 208 -18.88 7.45 1.08
C GLU A 208 -19.46 6.12 0.61
N SER A 209 -19.07 5.05 1.27
CA SER A 209 -19.58 3.71 1.02
C SER A 209 -19.78 2.97 2.33
N ALA A 210 -20.67 1.98 2.34
CA ALA A 210 -20.83 1.11 3.50
C ALA A 210 -19.51 0.38 3.81
N TRP A 211 -19.09 0.40 5.08
CA TRP A 211 -17.98 -0.40 5.57
C TRP A 211 -18.49 -1.77 5.98
N THR A 212 -18.07 -2.79 5.24
CA THR A 212 -18.35 -4.18 5.57
C THR A 212 -17.12 -4.76 6.25
N PRO A 213 -17.18 -5.12 7.54
CA PRO A 213 -16.08 -5.81 8.20
C PRO A 213 -15.75 -7.11 7.46
N MET A 214 -14.48 -7.52 7.46
CA MET A 214 -13.99 -8.71 6.78
C MET A 214 -14.82 -9.96 7.09
N ALA A 215 -15.25 -10.13 8.35
CA ALA A 215 -16.04 -11.29 8.77
C ALA A 215 -17.34 -11.47 7.94
N LYS A 216 -17.78 -10.43 7.23
CA LYS A 216 -18.95 -10.41 6.36
C LYS A 216 -18.60 -10.31 4.87
N CYS A 217 -17.33 -10.25 4.51
CA CYS A 217 -16.87 -10.32 3.12
C CYS A 217 -16.92 -11.77 2.63
N ILE A 218 -18.07 -12.16 2.08
CA ILE A 218 -18.28 -13.49 1.49
C ILE A 218 -17.85 -13.45 0.01
N PRO A 219 -16.82 -14.21 -0.38
CA PRO A 219 -16.46 -14.37 -1.78
C PRO A 219 -17.65 -14.85 -2.58
N ASN A 220 -17.92 -14.24 -3.74
CA ASN A 220 -18.98 -14.58 -4.70
C ASN A 220 -20.40 -14.13 -4.32
N THR A 221 -20.59 -13.44 -3.20
CA THR A 221 -21.78 -12.58 -3.07
C THR A 221 -21.45 -11.25 -3.74
N ALA A 222 -22.40 -10.63 -4.45
CA ALA A 222 -22.22 -9.34 -5.12
C ALA A 222 -22.02 -8.15 -4.15
N SER A 223 -21.43 -8.38 -2.97
CA SER A 223 -20.87 -7.33 -2.12
C SER A 223 -19.64 -6.75 -2.83
N THR A 224 -19.89 -5.91 -3.83
CA THR A 224 -18.92 -5.26 -4.72
C THR A 224 -17.81 -4.51 -3.98
N ASN A 225 -18.03 -4.15 -2.72
CA ASN A 225 -17.17 -3.22 -2.00
C ASN A 225 -16.00 -3.91 -1.26
N CYS A 226 -16.01 -5.23 -1.06
CA CYS A 226 -14.91 -5.90 -0.36
C CYS A 226 -13.61 -5.88 -1.18
N TYR A 227 -13.74 -6.02 -2.50
CA TYR A 227 -12.63 -6.14 -3.45
C TYR A 227 -12.15 -4.80 -4.01
N GLN A 228 -12.74 -3.70 -3.53
CA GLN A 228 -12.42 -2.35 -3.98
C GLN A 228 -11.04 -1.94 -3.44
N VAL A 229 -10.22 -1.33 -4.30
CA VAL A 229 -9.00 -0.64 -3.88
C VAL A 229 -9.41 0.71 -3.32
N ASP A 230 -9.05 0.94 -2.07
CA ASP A 230 -9.32 2.15 -1.32
C ASP A 230 -8.03 2.71 -0.74
N GLN A 231 -8.01 4.00 -0.42
CA GLN A 231 -6.91 4.54 0.38
C GLN A 231 -7.03 4.01 1.80
N PHE A 232 -5.91 3.56 2.36
CA PHE A 232 -5.79 3.18 3.76
C PHE A 232 -6.23 4.37 4.62
N PRO A 233 -7.23 4.21 5.49
CA PRO A 233 -7.76 5.30 6.28
C PRO A 233 -6.70 5.84 7.24
N VAL A 234 -6.75 7.13 7.56
CA VAL A 234 -5.93 7.66 8.65
C VAL A 234 -6.43 7.12 9.99
N PRO A 235 -5.53 6.87 10.96
CA PRO A 235 -5.93 6.36 12.26
C PRO A 235 -6.85 7.35 12.98
N ASN A 236 -7.91 6.85 13.62
CA ASN A 236 -8.78 7.65 14.47
C ASN A 236 -8.10 8.03 15.77
N SER A 237 -7.18 7.18 16.25
CA SER A 237 -6.35 7.43 17.42
C SER A 237 -5.05 6.62 17.37
N VAL A 238 -4.10 6.94 18.25
CA VAL A 238 -2.89 6.11 18.46
C VAL A 238 -3.24 4.66 18.82
N ALA A 239 -4.40 4.43 19.46
CA ALA A 239 -4.84 3.09 19.84
C ALA A 239 -5.18 2.18 18.64
N ASP A 240 -5.34 2.75 17.44
CA ASP A 240 -5.50 1.96 16.22
C ASP A 240 -4.18 1.29 15.80
N GLY A 241 -3.04 1.76 16.32
CA GLY A 241 -1.78 1.03 16.28
C GLY A 241 -0.99 1.12 14.98
N TYR A 242 -1.41 1.92 13.99
CA TYR A 242 -0.68 2.13 12.73
C TYR A 242 -0.53 3.63 12.38
N ARG A 243 0.41 3.93 11.48
CA ARG A 243 0.55 5.21 10.78
C ARG A 243 0.90 4.96 9.31
N ILE A 244 0.52 5.87 8.42
CA ILE A 244 0.84 5.80 7.00
C ILE A 244 2.14 6.58 6.78
N ALA A 245 3.19 5.92 6.30
CA ALA A 245 4.48 6.57 6.05
C ALA A 245 4.61 7.12 4.62
N ILE A 246 3.87 6.54 3.66
CA ILE A 246 3.98 6.91 2.24
C ILE A 246 2.57 7.07 1.65
N PRO A 247 1.89 8.21 1.85
CA PRO A 247 0.49 8.43 1.48
C PRO A 247 0.15 8.19 0.00
N GLU A 248 1.12 8.38 -0.89
CA GLU A 248 0.97 8.25 -2.35
C GLU A 248 0.74 6.81 -2.77
N PHE A 249 1.29 5.87 -2.02
CA PHE A 249 1.14 4.44 -2.24
C PHE A 249 0.27 3.81 -1.17
N ALA A 250 -0.60 4.58 -0.51
CA ALA A 250 -1.41 4.06 0.59
C ALA A 250 -2.72 3.44 0.09
N TYR A 251 -2.72 2.75 -1.06
CA TYR A 251 -3.94 2.15 -1.62
C TYR A 251 -3.90 0.63 -1.54
N LEU A 252 -4.97 0.07 -1.01
CA LEU A 252 -5.03 -1.34 -0.70
C LEU A 252 -6.48 -1.80 -0.82
N ARG A 253 -6.68 -3.07 -1.09
CA ARG A 253 -8.02 -3.64 -1.10
C ARG A 253 -8.66 -3.54 0.27
N ARG A 254 -9.95 -3.23 0.30
CA ARG A 254 -10.70 -3.00 1.54
C ARG A 254 -10.56 -4.13 2.54
N GLU A 255 -10.57 -5.37 2.07
CA GLU A 255 -10.41 -6.51 2.97
C GLU A 255 -8.99 -6.56 3.59
N MET A 256 -7.95 -6.25 2.81
CA MET A 256 -6.59 -6.15 3.34
C MET A 256 -6.44 -4.98 4.33
N ILE A 257 -7.11 -3.85 4.08
CA ILE A 257 -7.17 -2.73 5.03
C ILE A 257 -7.73 -3.21 6.39
N ASP A 258 -8.87 -3.89 6.40
CA ASP A 258 -9.52 -4.35 7.63
C ASP A 258 -8.62 -5.30 8.44
N ILE A 259 -7.92 -6.24 7.77
CA ILE A 259 -6.97 -7.16 8.43
C ILE A 259 -5.83 -6.40 9.09
N VAL A 260 -5.20 -5.50 8.33
CA VAL A 260 -4.01 -4.79 8.81
C VAL A 260 -4.39 -3.84 9.94
N MET A 261 -5.54 -3.16 9.84
CA MET A 261 -6.07 -2.33 10.92
C MET A 261 -6.35 -3.13 12.20
N ASP A 262 -7.02 -4.28 12.07
CA ASP A 262 -7.33 -5.14 13.23
C ASP A 262 -6.04 -5.71 13.87
N ALA A 263 -5.08 -6.15 13.05
CA ALA A 263 -3.79 -6.64 13.50
C ALA A 263 -2.98 -5.56 14.23
N ALA A 264 -2.93 -4.34 13.67
CA ALA A 264 -2.24 -3.20 14.27
C ALA A 264 -2.86 -2.83 15.62
N LYS A 265 -4.20 -2.73 15.68
CA LYS A 265 -4.94 -2.42 16.90
C LYS A 265 -4.73 -3.46 18.00
N LYS A 266 -4.84 -4.76 17.66
CA LYS A 266 -4.59 -5.85 18.61
C LYS A 266 -3.14 -5.86 19.11
N THR A 267 -2.19 -5.59 18.22
CA THR A 267 -0.77 -5.53 18.60
C THR A 267 -0.50 -4.35 19.52
N HIS A 268 -1.03 -3.16 19.20
CA HIS A 268 -0.89 -2.01 20.09
C HIS A 268 -1.56 -2.23 21.45
N ALA A 269 -2.70 -2.91 21.51
CA ALA A 269 -3.35 -3.26 22.78
C ALA A 269 -2.47 -4.18 23.66
N LEU A 270 -1.71 -5.10 23.07
CA LEU A 270 -0.81 -5.99 23.80
C LEU A 270 0.55 -5.33 24.11
N PHE A 271 1.02 -4.45 23.22
CA PHE A 271 2.32 -3.78 23.30
C PHE A 271 2.18 -2.24 23.25
N PRO A 272 1.49 -1.61 24.22
CA PRO A 272 1.12 -0.18 24.14
C PRO A 272 2.31 0.78 24.25
N ALA A 273 3.48 0.29 24.66
CA ALA A 273 4.69 1.08 24.73
C ALA A 273 5.28 1.38 23.33
N HIS A 274 4.89 0.64 22.31
CA HIS A 274 5.31 0.86 20.93
C HIS A 274 4.58 2.03 20.30
N GLN A 275 5.29 2.83 19.50
CA GLN A 275 4.64 3.73 18.57
C GLN A 275 3.84 2.92 17.54
N PRO A 276 2.83 3.53 16.89
CA PRO A 276 2.11 2.91 15.79
C PRO A 276 3.06 2.34 14.72
N VAL A 277 2.75 1.16 14.19
CA VAL A 277 3.53 0.53 13.12
C VAL A 277 3.44 1.35 11.83
N SER A 278 4.55 1.52 11.12
CA SER A 278 4.52 2.26 9.84
C SER A 278 4.09 1.35 8.71
N LEU A 279 3.03 1.77 8.02
CA LEU A 279 2.58 1.19 6.76
C LEU A 279 3.35 1.90 5.64
N LEU A 280 4.10 1.13 4.86
CA LEU A 280 5.04 1.62 3.86
C LEU A 280 4.37 1.57 2.47
N ASN A 281 4.91 0.78 1.54
CA ASN A 281 4.39 0.69 0.18
C ASN A 281 3.12 -0.17 0.11
N MET A 282 2.13 0.32 -0.61
CA MET A 282 0.97 -0.44 -1.11
C MET A 282 0.85 -0.14 -2.62
N SER A 283 -0.35 -0.05 -3.20
CA SER A 283 -0.54 0.32 -4.62
C SER A 283 -0.75 1.82 -4.82
N PHE A 284 -0.78 2.26 -6.08
CA PHE A 284 -1.41 3.52 -6.47
C PHE A 284 -2.94 3.43 -6.42
N ILE A 285 -3.60 4.59 -6.59
CA ILE A 285 -5.07 4.72 -6.59
C ILE A 285 -5.81 3.81 -7.56
N ASP A 286 -5.22 3.53 -8.72
CA ASP A 286 -5.79 2.65 -9.74
C ASP A 286 -5.40 1.18 -9.54
N GLY A 287 -4.73 0.87 -8.42
CA GLY A 287 -4.15 -0.43 -8.16
C GLY A 287 -2.85 -0.69 -8.94
N SER A 288 -2.32 0.26 -9.70
CA SER A 288 -1.06 0.07 -10.40
C SER A 288 0.15 0.25 -9.46
N VAL A 289 1.34 0.02 -10.01
CA VAL A 289 2.64 0.28 -9.37
C VAL A 289 3.47 1.11 -10.35
N SER A 290 4.22 2.08 -9.83
CA SER A 290 5.07 2.95 -10.65
C SER A 290 6.41 2.26 -10.85
N TYR A 291 6.85 2.24 -12.11
CA TYR A 291 8.15 1.72 -12.51
C TYR A 291 9.30 2.68 -12.18
N ASP A 292 9.00 3.92 -11.77
CA ASP A 292 10.01 4.92 -11.47
C ASP A 292 10.58 4.72 -10.05
N ALA A 293 11.82 4.23 -10.01
CA ALA A 293 12.93 4.26 -9.03
C ALA A 293 12.70 4.35 -7.51
N TYR A 294 11.56 4.81 -7.00
CA TYR A 294 11.29 5.02 -5.58
C TYR A 294 10.54 3.85 -4.94
N VAL A 295 9.76 3.08 -5.71
CA VAL A 295 9.20 1.81 -5.24
C VAL A 295 10.28 0.75 -5.38
N ARG A 296 10.95 0.44 -4.26
CA ARG A 296 11.84 -0.73 -4.19
C ARG A 296 10.95 -1.95 -4.49
N CYS A 297 11.19 -2.62 -5.63
CA CYS A 297 10.45 -3.79 -6.13
C CYS A 297 9.10 -3.59 -6.85
N ALA A 298 8.96 -2.54 -7.67
CA ALA A 298 7.80 -2.33 -8.57
C ALA A 298 7.47 -3.48 -9.55
N ARG A 299 8.35 -4.47 -9.77
CA ARG A 299 8.19 -5.44 -10.87
C ARG A 299 7.32 -6.65 -10.58
N MET A 300 7.03 -6.99 -9.31
CA MET A 300 6.45 -8.32 -8.99
C MET A 300 5.42 -8.35 -7.85
N GLY A 301 5.05 -7.21 -7.26
CA GLY A 301 4.09 -7.13 -6.15
C GLY A 301 3.39 -5.77 -6.07
N HIS A 302 2.45 -5.62 -5.14
CA HIS A 302 1.61 -4.44 -4.88
C HIS A 302 0.61 -4.06 -5.97
N VAL A 303 0.48 -4.87 -7.02
CA VAL A 303 -0.53 -4.65 -8.06
C VAL A 303 -1.92 -4.97 -7.52
N HIS A 304 -2.92 -4.24 -7.99
CA HIS A 304 -4.34 -4.34 -7.62
C HIS A 304 -4.63 -4.19 -6.12
N GLY A 305 -3.72 -3.57 -5.36
CA GLY A 305 -3.90 -3.34 -3.92
C GLY A 305 -3.91 -4.62 -3.07
N TYR A 306 -3.26 -5.70 -3.53
CA TYR A 306 -3.19 -6.93 -2.75
C TYR A 306 -2.10 -6.90 -1.68
N ASP A 307 -0.97 -6.26 -1.96
CA ASP A 307 0.24 -6.39 -1.15
C ASP A 307 0.58 -5.11 -0.39
N ILE A 308 1.19 -5.27 0.78
CA ILE A 308 1.60 -4.17 1.66
C ILE A 308 2.93 -4.45 2.33
N ASP A 309 3.81 -3.45 2.32
CA ASP A 309 5.03 -3.42 3.12
C ASP A 309 4.76 -2.75 4.47
N ILE A 310 5.23 -3.36 5.54
CA ILE A 310 4.99 -2.92 6.92
C ILE A 310 6.32 -2.93 7.67
N SER A 311 6.66 -1.84 8.35
CA SER A 311 7.88 -1.80 9.18
C SER A 311 7.84 -2.90 10.24
N TYR A 312 9.00 -3.46 10.60
CA TYR A 312 9.09 -4.29 11.80
C TYR A 312 8.80 -3.49 13.07
N PHE A 313 8.36 -4.20 14.12
CA PHE A 313 8.40 -3.62 15.47
C PHE A 313 9.85 -3.62 15.96
N GLN A 314 10.29 -2.50 16.52
CA GLN A 314 11.70 -2.25 16.86
C GLN A 314 11.88 -2.09 18.37
N LYS A 315 13.04 -2.48 18.90
CA LYS A 315 13.36 -2.36 20.34
C LYS A 315 13.36 -0.91 20.83
N ASP A 316 13.66 0.05 19.94
CA ASP A 316 13.59 1.49 20.22
C ASP A 316 12.16 2.06 20.16
N ARG A 317 11.18 1.21 19.78
CA ARG A 317 9.75 1.46 19.76
C ARG A 317 9.29 2.49 18.73
N LYS A 318 10.14 2.90 17.78
CA LYS A 318 9.80 3.91 16.76
C LYS A 318 9.08 3.34 15.56
N ASN A 319 9.36 2.09 15.21
CA ASN A 319 8.73 1.34 14.13
C ASN A 319 8.75 2.15 12.82
N ASP A 320 9.88 2.74 12.48
CA ASP A 320 10.04 3.76 11.43
C ASP A 320 10.55 3.21 10.10
N GLY A 321 10.58 1.89 9.94
CA GLY A 321 11.06 1.24 8.72
C GLY A 321 12.58 1.30 8.55
N LYS A 322 13.34 1.48 9.65
CA LYS A 322 14.79 1.24 9.63
C LYS A 322 15.14 -0.24 9.65
N ALA A 323 16.31 -0.56 9.11
CA ALA A 323 16.89 -1.89 9.18
C ALA A 323 17.01 -2.36 10.63
N VAL A 324 16.70 -3.64 10.87
CA VAL A 324 16.81 -4.27 12.20
C VAL A 324 18.08 -5.12 12.37
N CYS A 325 18.95 -5.12 11.36
CA CYS A 325 20.18 -5.89 11.28
C CYS A 325 21.26 -5.09 10.51
N GLU A 326 22.51 -5.57 10.53
CA GLU A 326 23.53 -5.09 9.62
C GLU A 326 23.28 -5.68 8.22
N ILE A 327 23.44 -4.86 7.17
CA ILE A 327 23.12 -5.25 5.80
C ILE A 327 24.42 -5.59 5.07
N ASP A 328 24.46 -6.74 4.41
CA ASP A 328 25.52 -7.06 3.46
C ASP A 328 25.31 -6.25 2.17
N PRO A 329 26.22 -5.31 1.82
CA PRO A 329 26.06 -4.44 0.65
C PRO A 329 26.14 -5.19 -0.69
N MET A 330 26.56 -6.46 -0.68
CA MET A 330 26.63 -7.28 -1.90
C MET A 330 25.32 -8.01 -2.19
N THR A 331 24.55 -8.32 -1.15
CA THR A 331 23.35 -9.17 -1.24
C THR A 331 22.06 -8.44 -0.84
N ASP A 332 22.16 -7.28 -0.20
CA ASP A 332 21.04 -6.55 0.41
C ASP A 332 20.25 -7.44 1.39
N GLN A 333 20.96 -8.31 2.11
CA GLN A 333 20.42 -9.20 3.14
C GLN A 333 21.02 -8.89 4.52
N CYS A 334 20.37 -9.36 5.58
CA CYS A 334 20.95 -9.30 6.91
C CYS A 334 22.21 -10.17 7.00
N ILE A 335 23.27 -9.62 7.60
CA ILE A 335 24.44 -10.40 7.98
C ILE A 335 24.02 -11.36 9.12
N PRO A 336 24.32 -12.67 9.03
CA PRO A 336 23.96 -13.63 10.06
C PRO A 336 24.38 -13.22 11.47
N GLY A 337 23.45 -13.35 12.42
CA GLY A 337 23.68 -13.00 13.83
C GLY A 337 23.67 -11.51 14.17
N THR A 338 23.33 -10.63 13.21
CA THR A 338 23.33 -9.16 13.44
C THR A 338 21.95 -8.56 13.71
N VAL A 339 20.88 -9.38 13.74
CA VAL A 339 19.51 -8.92 14.04
C VAL A 339 19.44 -8.42 15.49
N ASN A 340 19.55 -7.11 15.68
CA ASN A 340 19.65 -6.48 17.00
C ASN A 340 18.53 -5.47 17.27
N GLY A 341 17.93 -4.90 16.23
CA GLY A 341 16.92 -3.85 16.33
C GLY A 341 15.48 -4.37 16.47
N LEU A 342 15.25 -5.65 16.22
CA LEU A 342 13.90 -6.25 16.17
C LEU A 342 13.29 -6.45 17.56
N ASP A 343 12.07 -5.94 17.79
CA ASP A 343 11.19 -6.46 18.83
C ASP A 343 10.47 -7.69 18.29
N ARG A 344 11.03 -8.85 18.59
CA ARG A 344 10.56 -10.13 18.05
C ARG A 344 9.17 -10.52 18.52
N GLN A 345 8.78 -10.18 19.76
CA GLN A 345 7.46 -10.54 20.28
C GLN A 345 6.38 -9.69 19.62
N ALA A 346 6.55 -8.36 19.57
CA ALA A 346 5.57 -7.49 18.93
C ALA A 346 5.43 -7.81 17.43
N THR A 347 6.55 -8.05 16.74
CA THR A 347 6.56 -8.47 15.33
C THR A 347 5.86 -9.81 15.12
N ALA A 348 6.21 -10.84 15.90
CA ALA A 348 5.60 -12.16 15.79
C ALA A 348 4.09 -12.09 16.05
N PHE A 349 3.67 -11.37 17.09
CA PHE A 349 2.25 -11.20 17.40
C PHE A 349 1.50 -10.54 16.24
N PHE A 350 2.02 -9.44 15.68
CA PHE A 350 1.40 -8.79 14.53
C PHE A 350 1.24 -9.75 13.35
N ILE A 351 2.28 -10.50 13.00
CA ILE A 351 2.25 -11.48 11.90
C ILE A 351 1.21 -12.58 12.18
N THR A 352 1.07 -13.05 13.42
CA THR A 352 -0.02 -14.01 13.77
C THR A 352 -1.41 -13.41 13.63
N GLN A 353 -1.58 -12.10 13.85
CA GLN A 353 -2.87 -11.45 13.67
C GLN A 353 -3.25 -11.36 12.20
N VAL A 354 -2.32 -10.92 11.35
CA VAL A 354 -2.54 -10.86 9.91
C VAL A 354 -2.77 -12.27 9.32
N SER A 355 -1.93 -13.23 9.70
CA SER A 355 -1.95 -14.60 9.13
C SER A 355 -3.16 -15.45 9.54
N GLN A 356 -4.00 -14.98 10.47
CA GLN A 356 -5.26 -15.65 10.79
C GLN A 356 -6.25 -15.63 9.63
N TRP A 357 -6.12 -14.69 8.70
CA TRP A 357 -6.97 -14.70 7.52
C TRP A 357 -6.52 -15.81 6.55
N PRO A 358 -7.41 -16.77 6.20
CA PRO A 358 -7.01 -17.95 5.42
C PRO A 358 -6.44 -17.60 4.04
N LYS A 359 -6.82 -16.44 3.49
CA LYS A 359 -6.32 -15.95 2.21
C LYS A 359 -4.95 -15.28 2.29
N ILE A 360 -4.37 -15.00 3.46
CA ILE A 360 -2.94 -14.57 3.48
C ILE A 360 -2.10 -15.70 2.92
N ARG A 361 -1.40 -15.48 1.81
CA ARG A 361 -0.56 -16.48 1.19
C ARG A 361 0.74 -16.61 1.97
N PHE A 362 1.40 -15.48 2.19
CA PHE A 362 2.61 -15.40 2.99
C PHE A 362 2.92 -13.98 3.46
N THR A 363 3.83 -13.91 4.42
CA THR A 363 4.61 -12.75 4.82
C THR A 363 6.06 -13.02 4.44
N LEU A 364 6.67 -12.14 3.65
CA LEU A 364 8.09 -12.21 3.29
C LEU A 364 8.92 -11.41 4.27
N SER A 365 10.07 -11.97 4.63
CA SER A 365 11.03 -11.39 5.56
C SER A 365 12.42 -11.94 5.28
N ASP A 366 13.45 -11.24 5.72
CA ASP A 366 14.83 -11.74 5.67
C ASP A 366 15.00 -13.01 6.52
N VAL A 367 15.76 -13.97 6.03
CA VAL A 367 15.97 -15.28 6.68
C VAL A 367 16.48 -15.19 8.13
N GLU A 368 17.31 -14.20 8.46
CA GLU A 368 17.79 -14.00 9.83
C GLU A 368 16.70 -13.41 10.72
N ILE A 369 15.86 -12.53 10.18
CA ILE A 369 14.72 -11.94 10.89
C ILE A 369 13.66 -13.00 11.15
N ILE A 370 13.41 -13.90 10.19
CA ILE A 370 12.47 -15.03 10.34
C ILE A 370 12.82 -15.88 11.56
N LYS A 371 14.11 -16.17 11.80
CA LYS A 371 14.55 -16.93 12.97
C LYS A 371 14.13 -16.24 14.27
N GLU A 372 14.36 -14.92 14.36
CA GLU A 372 13.96 -14.15 15.54
C GLU A 372 12.44 -14.07 15.70
N ILE A 373 11.68 -13.95 14.61
CA ILE A 373 10.21 -13.97 14.64
C ILE A 373 9.71 -15.30 15.21
N VAL A 374 10.27 -16.44 14.79
CA VAL A 374 9.89 -17.76 15.31
C VAL A 374 10.17 -17.85 16.81
N ILE A 375 11.34 -17.38 17.26
CA ILE A 375 11.68 -17.31 18.70
C ILE A 375 10.67 -16.44 19.45
N GLY A 376 10.31 -15.26 18.92
CA GLY A 376 9.29 -14.40 19.51
C GLY A 376 7.92 -15.06 19.59
N GLY A 377 7.57 -15.87 18.58
CA GLY A 377 6.39 -16.71 18.57
C GLY A 377 6.39 -17.77 19.66
N ASP A 378 7.50 -18.48 19.85
CA ASP A 378 7.67 -19.46 20.93
C ASP A 378 7.48 -18.83 22.31
N GLU A 379 8.08 -17.65 22.52
CA GLU A 379 7.94 -16.90 23.77
C GLU A 379 6.48 -16.50 24.04
N LEU A 380 5.77 -16.01 23.03
CA LEU A 380 4.36 -15.65 23.14
C LEU A 380 3.48 -16.86 23.44
N PHE A 381 3.77 -17.99 22.80
CA PHE A 381 3.05 -19.24 23.01
C PHE A 381 3.26 -19.76 24.43
N GLN A 382 4.51 -19.80 24.89
CA GLN A 382 4.86 -20.19 26.27
C GLN A 382 4.22 -19.25 27.31
N ALA A 383 4.11 -17.96 27.01
CA ALA A 383 3.45 -16.98 27.86
C ALA A 383 1.90 -17.00 27.77
N GLY A 384 1.31 -17.89 26.96
CA GLY A 384 -0.14 -17.99 26.76
C GLY A 384 -0.75 -16.76 26.09
N LYS A 385 0.04 -15.98 25.34
CA LYS A 385 -0.39 -14.76 24.64
C LYS A 385 -0.92 -15.04 23.23
N ILE A 386 -0.53 -16.16 22.65
CA ILE A 386 -1.09 -16.67 21.38
C ILE A 386 -1.54 -18.12 21.55
N THR A 387 -2.51 -18.53 20.76
CA THR A 387 -3.00 -19.90 20.72
C THR A 387 -2.03 -20.82 19.97
N LYS A 388 -2.19 -22.15 20.12
CA LYS A 388 -1.42 -23.11 19.33
C LYS A 388 -1.63 -22.88 17.82
N GLN A 389 -2.85 -22.60 17.38
CA GLN A 389 -3.14 -22.33 15.97
C GLN A 389 -2.36 -21.10 15.46
N GLN A 390 -2.28 -20.03 16.24
CA GLN A 390 -1.50 -18.83 15.89
C GLN A 390 0.01 -19.12 15.86
N HIS A 391 0.51 -19.89 16.81
CA HIS A 391 1.91 -20.34 16.85
C HIS A 391 2.27 -21.21 15.65
N ASP A 392 1.39 -22.15 15.28
CA ASP A 392 1.56 -23.03 14.11
C ASP A 392 1.68 -22.22 12.79
N LEU A 393 1.05 -21.03 12.71
CA LEU A 393 1.19 -20.14 11.54
C LEU A 393 2.61 -19.57 11.37
N LEU A 394 3.38 -19.44 12.45
CA LEU A 394 4.76 -18.95 12.41
C LEU A 394 5.77 -20.06 12.15
N SER A 395 5.53 -21.24 12.73
CA SER A 395 6.42 -22.40 12.61
C SER A 395 6.30 -23.12 11.27
N MET A 396 5.15 -23.02 10.61
CA MET A 396 4.99 -23.47 9.24
C MET A 396 5.57 -22.45 8.28
N LYS A 397 6.65 -22.82 7.58
CA LYS A 397 7.16 -22.16 6.33
C LYS A 397 6.07 -21.92 5.25
N ALA A 398 4.83 -22.35 5.50
CA ALA A 398 3.67 -22.08 4.67
C ALA A 398 3.33 -20.58 4.58
N LYS A 399 3.44 -19.84 5.69
CA LYS A 399 3.07 -18.40 5.74
C LYS A 399 4.28 -17.48 5.90
N LEU A 400 5.31 -17.83 6.65
CA LEU A 400 6.51 -17.01 6.73
C LEU A 400 7.55 -17.54 5.73
N LYS A 401 7.84 -16.77 4.68
CA LYS A 401 8.74 -17.18 3.60
C LYS A 401 9.95 -16.27 3.51
N ASP A 402 11.09 -16.91 3.27
CA ASP A 402 12.31 -16.23 2.88
C ASP A 402 12.12 -15.66 1.46
N LEU A 403 12.49 -14.39 1.28
CA LEU A 403 12.72 -13.82 -0.02
C LEU A 403 14.10 -13.14 -0.05
N VAL A 404 14.83 -13.42 -1.12
CA VAL A 404 16.16 -12.90 -1.40
C VAL A 404 16.10 -11.38 -1.64
N ALA A 405 16.80 -10.67 -0.75
CA ALA A 405 17.11 -9.23 -0.75
C ALA A 405 15.98 -8.28 -0.24
N ILE A 406 16.41 -7.15 0.33
CA ILE A 406 15.66 -5.93 0.70
C ILE A 406 14.63 -5.95 1.86
N HIS A 407 14.29 -7.11 2.42
CA HIS A 407 13.31 -7.23 3.53
C HIS A 407 13.93 -7.10 4.94
N TYR A 408 15.08 -6.41 5.05
CA TYR A 408 15.78 -6.18 6.32
C TYR A 408 15.15 -5.07 7.19
N ALA A 409 14.23 -4.28 6.63
CA ALA A 409 13.64 -3.11 7.27
C ALA A 409 12.10 -3.17 7.38
N HIS A 410 11.47 -4.06 6.62
CA HIS A 410 10.02 -4.25 6.59
C HIS A 410 9.68 -5.71 6.28
N MET A 411 8.47 -6.10 6.64
CA MET A 411 7.83 -7.34 6.19
C MET A 411 6.89 -7.02 5.03
N HIS A 412 6.79 -7.94 4.06
CA HIS A 412 5.86 -7.81 2.93
C HIS A 412 4.72 -8.80 3.10
N VAL A 413 3.47 -8.34 3.16
CA VAL A 413 2.28 -9.19 3.35
C VAL A 413 1.56 -9.34 2.02
N GLN A 414 1.34 -10.59 1.61
CA GLN A 414 0.69 -10.94 0.35
C GLN A 414 -0.45 -11.96 0.54
N PRO A 415 -1.66 -11.68 0.05
CA PRO A 415 -2.76 -12.64 0.00
C PRO A 415 -2.71 -13.54 -1.24
N VAL A 416 -3.61 -14.51 -1.27
CA VAL A 416 -3.90 -15.33 -2.45
C VAL A 416 -4.77 -14.50 -3.38
N TYR A 417 -4.32 -14.34 -4.63
CA TYR A 417 -5.07 -13.64 -5.66
C TYR A 417 -6.38 -14.36 -6.02
N ASP A 418 -7.46 -13.61 -6.25
CA ASP A 418 -8.81 -14.19 -6.42
C ASP A 418 -9.01 -14.98 -7.72
N ASN A 419 -8.13 -14.83 -8.70
CA ASN A 419 -8.16 -15.63 -9.93
C ASN A 419 -7.64 -17.07 -9.72
N GLY A 420 -7.25 -17.48 -8.50
CA GLY A 420 -6.65 -18.79 -8.22
C GLY A 420 -5.27 -18.99 -8.85
N ILE A 421 -4.93 -18.14 -9.81
CA ILE A 421 -3.59 -17.88 -10.30
C ILE A 421 -2.93 -17.04 -9.21
N ALA A 422 -2.36 -17.72 -8.22
CA ALA A 422 -1.02 -17.29 -7.86
C ALA A 422 -0.31 -17.11 -9.19
N ASP A 423 0.18 -15.92 -9.54
CA ASP A 423 1.02 -15.71 -10.74
C ASP A 423 2.36 -16.49 -10.66
N GLY A 424 2.41 -17.49 -9.77
CA GLY A 424 3.39 -18.53 -9.60
C GLY A 424 3.20 -19.79 -10.44
N SER A 425 2.45 -19.76 -11.56
CA SER A 425 2.64 -20.84 -12.56
C SER A 425 3.98 -20.73 -13.29
N THR A 426 4.77 -19.68 -13.03
CA THR A 426 6.22 -19.67 -13.30
C THR A 426 7.12 -19.05 -12.21
N PHE A 427 6.57 -18.64 -11.06
CA PHE A 427 7.38 -18.06 -9.98
C PHE A 427 7.97 -19.12 -9.03
N SER A 428 9.08 -19.73 -9.45
CA SER A 428 10.12 -20.13 -8.49
C SER A 428 11.11 -18.96 -8.38
N PRO A 429 11.45 -18.49 -7.16
CA PRO A 429 12.50 -17.48 -6.96
C PRO A 429 13.81 -17.88 -7.66
N GLU A 430 14.11 -19.17 -7.75
CA GLU A 430 15.33 -19.67 -8.40
C GLU A 430 15.28 -19.60 -9.94
N THR A 431 14.12 -19.80 -10.57
CA THR A 431 14.02 -19.78 -12.03
C THR A 431 14.00 -18.39 -12.66
N ASP A 432 13.53 -17.37 -11.95
CA ASP A 432 13.42 -16.02 -12.51
C ASP A 432 14.67 -15.16 -12.30
N TYR A 433 15.44 -15.34 -11.21
CA TYR A 433 16.79 -14.76 -11.11
C TYR A 433 17.72 -15.29 -12.21
N LEU A 434 17.52 -16.53 -12.66
CA LEU A 434 18.24 -17.14 -13.78
C LEU A 434 17.71 -16.68 -15.16
N ARG A 435 16.40 -16.44 -15.32
CA ARG A 435 15.83 -15.91 -16.57
C ARG A 435 16.09 -14.41 -16.79
N GLN A 436 16.23 -13.63 -15.73
CA GLN A 436 16.47 -12.19 -15.80
C GLN A 436 17.93 -11.80 -16.08
N GLY A 437 18.85 -12.77 -16.20
CA GLY A 437 20.26 -12.51 -16.54
C GLY A 437 21.05 -11.73 -15.48
N ILE A 438 20.50 -11.56 -14.26
CA ILE A 438 21.12 -10.81 -13.16
C ILE A 438 22.21 -11.64 -12.45
N VAL A 439 22.30 -12.94 -12.72
CA VAL A 439 23.50 -13.73 -12.44
C VAL A 439 24.00 -14.36 -13.74
N LYS A 440 24.75 -13.60 -14.54
CA LYS A 440 25.87 -14.24 -15.24
C LYS A 440 26.85 -14.63 -14.14
N LEU A 441 27.13 -15.92 -13.97
CA LEU A 441 28.32 -16.37 -13.26
C LEU A 441 29.52 -15.66 -13.89
N GLN A 442 29.96 -14.58 -13.26
CA GLN A 442 31.04 -13.75 -13.73
C GLN A 442 32.31 -14.57 -13.54
N LYS A 443 33.10 -14.73 -14.61
CA LYS A 443 34.43 -15.34 -14.47
C LYS A 443 35.25 -14.43 -13.54
N PRO A 444 36.08 -14.99 -12.64
CA PRO A 444 36.95 -14.18 -11.78
C PRO A 444 37.83 -13.27 -12.64
N GLY A 445 37.70 -11.94 -12.49
CA GLY A 445 38.61 -10.96 -13.09
C GLY A 445 38.02 -9.85 -13.97
N GLU A 446 36.70 -9.80 -14.22
CA GLU A 446 36.09 -8.69 -14.98
C GLU A 446 35.50 -7.60 -14.07
N ALA A 447 35.85 -6.34 -14.33
CA ALA A 447 35.33 -5.18 -13.61
C ALA A 447 33.85 -4.91 -13.94
N ARG A 448 33.07 -4.54 -12.92
CA ARG A 448 31.64 -4.20 -13.00
C ARG A 448 31.40 -3.02 -13.94
N GLN A 449 30.38 -3.13 -14.78
CA GLN A 449 29.70 -1.99 -15.39
C GLN A 449 28.41 -1.77 -14.58
N ASP A 450 28.45 -0.83 -13.63
CA ASP A 450 27.33 -0.52 -12.74
C ASP A 450 26.23 0.24 -13.50
N ASN A 451 25.07 -0.38 -13.69
CA ASN A 451 23.83 0.31 -14.12
C ASN A 451 22.83 0.53 -12.97
N CYS A 452 23.24 0.28 -11.72
CA CYS A 452 22.47 0.63 -10.51
C CYS A 452 23.43 1.11 -9.41
N SER A 453 24.01 2.29 -9.59
CA SER A 453 24.68 3.02 -8.49
C SER A 453 24.11 4.43 -8.41
N VAL A 454 23.17 4.63 -7.49
CA VAL A 454 22.78 5.97 -7.05
C VAL A 454 23.88 6.46 -6.12
N VAL A 455 24.71 7.37 -6.61
CA VAL A 455 25.61 8.15 -5.78
C VAL A 455 24.76 9.10 -4.94
N LEU A 456 24.61 8.79 -3.65
CA LEU A 456 24.12 9.76 -2.67
C LEU A 456 25.15 10.88 -2.54
N LYS A 457 24.93 12.00 -3.24
CA LYS A 457 25.60 13.26 -2.92
C LYS A 457 24.95 13.86 -1.69
N ASN A 458 25.54 13.61 -0.53
CA ASN A 458 25.26 14.39 0.68
C ASN A 458 25.75 15.83 0.49
N GLY A 459 24.88 16.77 0.88
CA GLY A 459 25.15 18.20 0.88
C GLY A 459 24.05 18.95 1.63
N PHE A 460 23.89 18.65 2.93
CA PHE A 460 23.58 19.61 3.99
C PHE A 460 24.22 19.11 5.29
#